data_AF-A0A3E1P9B7-F1
#
_entry.id   AF-A0A3E1P9B7-F1
#
_cell.length_a   1.000
_cell.length_b   1.000
_cell.length_c   1.000
_cell.angle_alpha   90.00
_cell.angle_beta   90.00
_cell.angle_gamma   90.00
#
_symmetry.space_group_name_H-M   'P 1'
#
loop_
_entity.id
_entity.type
_entity.pdbx_description
1 polymer ?
#
loop_
_entity_poly.entity_id
_entity_poly.type
_entity_poly.pdbx_seq_one_letter_code
_entity_poly.pdbx_strand_id
1 'polypeptide(L)'
;MAEPLKYFPVNWVDGMKIKKQHFVETENAMLDQIRDAISSGLHAQNYGLLPAKAESKESLRCWFVTDNQQQWRIKLTECRAVTPGGARIEIPEHTVHSLKYATTFPEATFNWDPQHSESAYYILIQINPFDRQPSGEPLLHEDPPRLPYATPEYHLYVTPASQLPQGQLGSYQMILGRINVIDGRPQMDDDYIPPCTMVYAHPSLADLHQELDQFLGQLELYGVHIVQKVYSRNQNNDLAQVVLYITERLVQYLSTRISQFRWLGIYQTPAAMLEVIAGLARTMKNAIDQRASAGKEELLNYFSEWCELKQGELETLMVNCANIRYKHTDVRECLQPMIPFVRAINKLFESLSRLDYIGRKMDSGIFVKEESAEDAEYIRKHKTKKWFFTD
;
A
#
# COMPACT_ATOMS: atom_id res chain seq x y z
N MET A 1 -17.73 -3.17 6.89
CA MET A 1 -19.22 -3.14 6.85
C MET A 1 -19.65 -3.12 8.29
N ALA A 2 -20.60 -2.25 8.69
CA ALA A 2 -21.00 -2.18 10.09
C ALA A 2 -21.75 -3.46 10.47
N GLU A 3 -21.18 -4.22 11.39
CA GLU A 3 -21.84 -5.39 11.98
C GLU A 3 -22.81 -4.93 13.07
N PRO A 4 -24.03 -5.49 13.14
CA PRO A 4 -24.95 -5.17 14.22
C PRO A 4 -24.39 -5.65 15.56
N LEU A 5 -24.75 -4.94 16.64
CA LEU A 5 -24.48 -5.41 18.00
C LEU A 5 -25.13 -6.77 18.23
N LYS A 6 -24.34 -7.73 18.68
CA LYS A 6 -24.73 -9.08 19.02
C LYS A 6 -24.88 -9.28 20.52
N TYR A 7 -24.11 -8.54 21.33
CA TYR A 7 -24.10 -8.66 22.79
C TYR A 7 -24.56 -7.37 23.47
N PHE A 8 -25.39 -7.51 24.51
CA PHE A 8 -26.01 -6.40 25.24
C PHE A 8 -25.67 -6.45 26.74
N PRO A 9 -25.60 -5.31 27.43
CA PRO A 9 -25.30 -5.26 28.86
C PRO A 9 -26.27 -6.10 29.68
N VAL A 10 -25.75 -6.79 30.70
CA VAL A 10 -26.57 -7.52 31.67
C VAL A 10 -27.41 -6.53 32.47
N ASN A 11 -28.72 -6.78 32.55
CA ASN A 11 -29.62 -6.00 33.38
C ASN A 11 -29.53 -6.44 34.84
N TRP A 12 -28.67 -5.77 35.62
CA TRP A 12 -28.49 -6.05 37.04
C TRP A 12 -29.66 -5.53 37.87
N VAL A 13 -30.22 -6.40 38.72
CA VAL A 13 -31.31 -6.05 39.64
C VAL A 13 -30.97 -6.52 41.05
N ASP A 14 -31.49 -5.82 42.06
CA ASP A 14 -31.26 -6.18 43.46
C ASP A 14 -31.78 -7.58 43.78
N GLY A 15 -31.04 -8.34 44.59
CA GLY A 15 -31.35 -9.73 44.93
C GLY A 15 -31.10 -10.77 43.81
N MET A 16 -30.56 -10.36 42.65
CA MET A 16 -30.25 -11.29 41.54
C MET A 16 -29.12 -12.27 41.90
N LYS A 17 -29.34 -13.57 41.64
CA LYS A 17 -28.29 -14.60 41.82
C LYS A 17 -27.20 -14.44 40.75
N ILE A 18 -25.97 -14.22 41.17
CA ILE A 18 -24.82 -14.02 40.28
C ILE A 18 -24.28 -15.37 39.78
N LYS A 19 -24.04 -15.46 38.47
CA LYS A 19 -23.44 -16.63 37.80
C LYS A 19 -22.26 -16.18 36.94
N LYS A 20 -21.30 -17.08 36.68
CA LYS A 20 -20.18 -16.87 35.75
C LYS A 20 -20.64 -16.26 34.42
N GLN A 21 -21.77 -16.74 33.90
CA GLN A 21 -22.34 -16.29 32.63
C GLN A 21 -22.62 -14.79 32.57
N HIS A 22 -23.08 -14.17 33.66
CA HIS A 22 -23.36 -12.73 33.69
C HIS A 22 -22.08 -11.90 33.51
N PHE A 23 -20.94 -12.37 34.01
CA PHE A 23 -19.65 -11.71 33.79
C PHE A 23 -19.21 -11.83 32.33
N VAL A 24 -19.35 -13.03 31.73
CA VAL A 24 -19.02 -13.27 30.32
C VAL A 24 -19.89 -12.41 29.40
N GLU A 25 -21.18 -12.31 29.66
CA GLU A 25 -22.12 -11.48 28.89
C GLU A 25 -21.81 -9.99 29.03
N THR A 26 -21.53 -9.53 30.24
CA THR A 26 -21.14 -8.12 30.50
C THR A 26 -19.86 -7.78 29.73
N GLU A 27 -18.86 -8.65 29.77
CA GLU A 27 -17.60 -8.44 29.06
C GLU A 27 -17.78 -8.51 27.54
N ASN A 28 -18.57 -9.46 27.02
CA ASN A 28 -18.89 -9.53 25.59
C ASN A 28 -19.62 -8.27 25.11
N ALA A 29 -20.57 -7.76 25.88
CA ALA A 29 -21.28 -6.52 25.55
C ALA A 29 -20.33 -5.32 25.51
N MET A 30 -19.37 -5.24 26.44
CA MET A 30 -18.34 -4.20 26.44
C MET A 30 -17.41 -4.33 25.21
N LEU A 31 -16.94 -5.54 24.90
CA LEU A 31 -16.11 -5.79 23.73
C LEU A 31 -16.84 -5.45 22.43
N ASP A 32 -18.13 -5.78 22.34
CA ASP A 32 -18.96 -5.50 21.17
C ASP A 32 -19.17 -3.99 20.97
N GLN A 33 -19.42 -3.24 22.06
CA GLN A 33 -19.50 -1.78 22.02
C GLN A 33 -18.17 -1.13 21.60
N ILE A 34 -17.03 -1.62 22.09
CA ILE A 34 -15.71 -1.12 21.67
C ILE A 34 -15.48 -1.40 20.18
N ARG A 35 -15.75 -2.62 19.72
CA ARG A 35 -15.69 -2.99 18.31
C ARG A 35 -16.59 -2.08 17.47
N ASP A 36 -17.82 -1.82 17.90
CA ASP A 36 -18.78 -0.96 17.21
C ASP A 36 -18.26 0.48 17.05
N ALA A 37 -17.75 1.05 18.16
CA ALA A 37 -17.20 2.38 18.19
C ALA A 37 -15.99 2.52 17.26
N ILE A 38 -15.11 1.51 17.20
CA ILE A 38 -14.00 1.47 16.24
C ILE A 38 -14.54 1.39 14.81
N SER A 39 -15.48 0.47 14.55
CA SER A 39 -16.04 0.24 13.21
C SER A 39 -16.76 1.46 12.63
N SER A 40 -17.30 2.34 13.49
CA SER A 40 -17.96 3.58 13.11
C SER A 40 -17.05 4.55 12.36
N GLY A 41 -15.74 4.52 12.64
CA GLY A 41 -14.73 5.32 11.94
C GLY A 41 -14.10 4.61 10.73
N LEU A 42 -14.45 3.34 10.48
CA LEU A 42 -13.89 2.55 9.40
C LEU A 42 -14.74 2.62 8.13
N HIS A 43 -14.05 2.56 6.99
CA HIS A 43 -14.60 2.45 5.65
C HIS A 43 -13.70 1.53 4.81
N ALA A 44 -14.08 1.30 3.55
CA ALA A 44 -13.43 0.32 2.68
C ALA A 44 -11.93 0.59 2.37
N GLN A 45 -11.36 1.70 2.83
CA GLN A 45 -10.01 2.16 2.47
C GLN A 45 -9.15 2.57 3.68
N ASN A 46 -9.61 2.34 4.92
CA ASN A 46 -8.87 2.71 6.13
C ASN A 46 -8.89 1.63 7.23
N TYR A 47 -9.16 0.37 6.87
CA TYR A 47 -8.94 -0.77 7.77
C TYR A 47 -7.56 -1.39 7.50
N GLY A 48 -7.18 -2.40 8.27
CA GLY A 48 -5.96 -3.16 8.02
C GLY A 48 -4.87 -2.91 9.05
N LEU A 49 -3.61 -2.95 8.60
CA LEU A 49 -2.46 -2.73 9.46
C LEU A 49 -2.50 -1.36 10.15
N LEU A 50 -2.10 -1.36 11.41
CA LEU A 50 -1.89 -0.17 12.24
C LEU A 50 -0.38 0.14 12.28
N PRO A 51 0.04 1.37 12.64
CA PRO A 51 1.46 1.70 12.80
C PRO A 51 2.20 0.76 13.75
N ALA A 52 3.48 0.50 13.50
CA ALA A 52 4.27 -0.30 14.42
C ALA A 52 4.36 0.40 15.80
N LYS A 53 4.47 -0.37 16.87
CA LYS A 53 4.82 0.20 18.19
C LYS A 53 6.29 0.62 18.17
N ALA A 54 6.69 1.57 19.02
CA ALA A 54 8.08 2.04 19.09
C ALA A 54 9.11 0.90 19.32
N GLU A 55 8.69 -0.19 19.95
CA GLU A 55 9.50 -1.38 20.25
C GLU A 55 9.63 -2.36 19.07
N SER A 56 8.78 -2.23 18.04
CA SER A 56 8.81 -3.07 16.84
C SER A 56 9.15 -2.23 15.61
N LYS A 57 9.92 -2.81 14.69
CA LYS A 57 10.19 -2.16 13.39
C LYS A 57 9.01 -2.27 12.43
N GLU A 58 8.16 -3.28 12.59
CA GLU A 58 7.12 -3.64 11.64
C GLU A 58 5.84 -4.08 12.37
N SER A 59 4.69 -3.91 11.70
CA SER A 59 3.37 -4.27 12.24
C SER A 59 2.91 -5.67 11.84
N LEU A 60 3.67 -6.37 11.01
CA LEU A 60 3.30 -7.67 10.46
C LEU A 60 4.56 -8.50 10.23
N ARG A 61 4.57 -9.74 10.73
CA ARG A 61 5.59 -10.74 10.42
C ARG A 61 4.95 -12.11 10.26
N CYS A 62 5.03 -12.64 9.04
CA CYS A 62 4.45 -13.93 8.66
C CYS A 62 5.52 -14.81 8.02
N TRP A 63 5.75 -15.98 8.60
CA TRP A 63 6.69 -16.97 8.10
C TRP A 63 5.98 -17.94 7.16
N PHE A 64 6.64 -18.29 6.05
CA PHE A 64 6.18 -19.29 5.11
C PHE A 64 7.28 -20.30 4.87
N VAL A 65 6.96 -21.58 5.05
CA VAL A 65 7.84 -22.72 4.79
C VAL A 65 7.09 -23.73 3.95
N THR A 66 7.73 -24.27 2.92
CA THR A 66 7.21 -25.38 2.12
C THR A 66 8.13 -26.60 2.30
N ASP A 67 7.57 -27.80 2.24
CA ASP A 67 8.32 -29.05 2.30
C ASP A 67 8.22 -29.87 1.00
N ASN A 68 8.94 -30.99 0.94
CA ASN A 68 8.96 -31.90 -0.21
C ASN A 68 7.63 -32.67 -0.41
N GLN A 69 6.69 -32.59 0.54
CA GLN A 69 5.35 -33.17 0.44
C GLN A 69 4.32 -32.15 -0.07
N GLN A 70 4.78 -31.00 -0.58
CA GLN A 70 3.91 -29.90 -1.05
C GLN A 70 3.01 -29.35 0.06
N GLN A 71 3.43 -29.50 1.32
CA GLN A 71 2.74 -28.92 2.44
C GLN A 71 3.32 -27.54 2.76
N TRP A 72 2.46 -26.55 2.77
CA TRP A 72 2.78 -25.19 3.16
C TRP A 72 2.48 -25.00 4.64
N ARG A 73 3.43 -24.41 5.37
CA ARG A 73 3.30 -24.04 6.77
C ARG A 73 3.47 -22.55 6.89
N ILE A 74 2.46 -21.92 7.47
CA ILE A 74 2.39 -20.48 7.67
C ILE A 74 2.33 -20.22 9.17
N LYS A 75 3.13 -19.27 9.66
CA LYS A 75 3.15 -18.89 11.08
C LYS A 75 3.16 -17.38 11.23
N LEU A 76 2.20 -16.83 11.97
CA LEU A 76 2.08 -15.40 12.20
C LEU A 76 2.68 -15.02 13.57
N THR A 77 3.82 -14.33 13.57
CA THR A 77 4.51 -13.97 14.83
C THR A 77 4.29 -12.55 15.28
N GLU A 78 4.07 -11.62 14.35
CA GLU A 78 3.70 -10.24 14.64
C GLU A 78 2.49 -9.83 13.79
N CYS A 79 1.47 -9.22 14.39
CA CYS A 79 0.37 -8.59 13.67
C CYS A 79 -0.31 -7.53 14.53
N ARG A 80 -0.30 -6.28 14.05
CA ARG A 80 -1.05 -5.17 14.60
C ARG A 80 -2.01 -4.63 13.56
N ALA A 81 -3.29 -4.96 13.71
CA ALA A 81 -4.29 -4.58 12.72
C ALA A 81 -5.69 -4.39 13.28
N VAL A 82 -6.57 -3.85 12.44
CA VAL A 82 -8.02 -3.77 12.65
C VAL A 82 -8.75 -4.30 11.41
N THR A 83 -9.72 -5.19 11.62
CA THR A 83 -10.55 -5.76 10.56
C THR A 83 -11.65 -4.78 10.11
N PRO A 84 -12.29 -4.98 8.93
CA PRO A 84 -13.36 -4.11 8.44
C PRO A 84 -14.56 -3.92 9.39
N GLY A 85 -14.79 -4.88 10.28
CA GLY A 85 -15.84 -4.88 11.29
C GLY A 85 -15.42 -4.26 12.62
N GLY A 86 -14.20 -3.73 12.73
CA GLY A 86 -13.68 -3.07 13.93
C GLY A 86 -13.01 -4.01 14.94
N ALA A 87 -12.88 -5.31 14.65
CA ALA A 87 -12.18 -6.23 15.55
C ALA A 87 -10.67 -6.00 15.49
N ARG A 88 -10.05 -5.85 16.67
CA ARG A 88 -8.63 -5.56 16.87
C ARG A 88 -7.81 -6.86 16.88
N ILE A 89 -6.79 -6.93 16.04
CA ILE A 89 -5.80 -8.02 16.03
C ILE A 89 -4.52 -7.52 16.67
N GLU A 90 -4.11 -8.13 17.79
CA GLU A 90 -2.84 -7.87 18.45
C GLU A 90 -2.12 -9.19 18.69
N ILE A 91 -1.06 -9.43 17.92
CA ILE A 91 -0.16 -10.58 18.06
C ILE A 91 1.25 -10.01 18.16
N PRO A 92 1.79 -9.81 19.36
CA PRO A 92 3.10 -9.15 19.52
C PRO A 92 4.22 -10.16 19.82
N GLU A 93 5.14 -10.37 18.88
CA GLU A 93 6.31 -11.24 19.03
C GLU A 93 7.20 -10.77 20.20
N HIS A 94 7.40 -9.44 20.29
CA HIS A 94 8.27 -8.84 21.28
C HIS A 94 7.72 -8.96 22.71
N THR A 95 6.40 -9.07 22.85
CA THR A 95 5.76 -9.31 24.15
C THR A 95 5.75 -10.80 24.50
N VAL A 96 5.70 -11.71 23.51
CA VAL A 96 5.87 -13.16 23.71
C VAL A 96 7.22 -13.50 24.33
N HIS A 97 8.31 -12.86 23.88
CA HIS A 97 9.65 -13.09 24.43
C HIS A 97 9.92 -12.42 25.79
N SER A 98 9.31 -11.27 26.06
CA SER A 98 9.52 -10.53 27.32
C SER A 98 8.57 -10.95 28.46
N LEU A 99 7.38 -11.46 28.14
CA LEU A 99 6.36 -11.95 29.11
C LEU A 99 6.16 -13.48 29.07
N LYS A 100 7.11 -14.22 28.46
CA LYS A 100 7.12 -15.68 28.22
C LYS A 100 5.73 -16.31 27.99
N TYR A 101 4.92 -15.70 27.12
CA TYR A 101 3.58 -16.20 26.86
C TYR A 101 3.59 -17.67 26.39
N ALA A 102 2.80 -18.53 27.04
CA ALA A 102 2.43 -19.83 26.49
C ALA A 102 1.26 -19.69 25.50
N THR A 103 1.37 -18.79 24.53
CA THR A 103 0.46 -18.76 23.38
C THR A 103 1.18 -19.30 22.16
N THR A 104 0.63 -20.36 21.57
CA THR A 104 1.00 -20.78 20.23
C THR A 104 0.60 -19.67 19.27
N PHE A 105 1.58 -19.11 18.56
CA PHE A 105 1.33 -18.23 17.42
C PHE A 105 0.31 -18.88 16.47
N PRO A 106 -0.59 -18.11 15.82
CA PRO A 106 -1.47 -18.67 14.81
C PRO A 106 -0.66 -19.33 13.70
N GLU A 107 -0.96 -20.60 13.45
CA GLU A 107 -0.32 -21.42 12.43
C GLU A 107 -1.37 -21.98 11.47
N ALA A 108 -1.01 -22.11 10.20
CA ALA A 108 -1.84 -22.70 9.18
C ALA A 108 -1.04 -23.74 8.41
N THR A 109 -1.71 -24.82 8.04
CA THR A 109 -1.14 -25.84 7.15
C THR A 109 -2.03 -25.94 5.92
N PHE A 110 -1.43 -25.90 4.74
CA PHE A 110 -2.14 -25.98 3.48
C PHE A 110 -1.48 -27.02 2.60
N ASN A 111 -2.25 -28.02 2.15
CA ASN A 111 -1.76 -29.03 1.24
C ASN A 111 -1.92 -28.50 -0.19
N TRP A 112 -0.82 -28.09 -0.80
CA TRP A 112 -0.83 -27.60 -2.17
C TRP A 112 -0.80 -28.76 -3.15
N ASP A 113 -1.63 -28.66 -4.18
CA ASP A 113 -1.65 -29.60 -5.28
C ASP A 113 -1.03 -28.94 -6.52
N PRO A 114 0.18 -29.38 -6.95
CA PRO A 114 0.86 -28.84 -8.12
C PRO A 114 0.09 -29.01 -9.44
N GLN A 115 -0.93 -29.87 -9.48
CA GLN A 115 -1.77 -30.06 -10.67
C GLN A 115 -2.79 -28.94 -10.85
N HIS A 116 -3.08 -28.18 -9.79
CA HIS A 116 -3.97 -27.02 -9.88
C HIS A 116 -3.28 -25.85 -10.60
N SER A 117 -4.00 -25.19 -11.49
CA SER A 117 -3.49 -24.08 -12.31
C SER A 117 -3.47 -22.73 -11.58
N GLU A 118 -3.69 -22.69 -10.27
CA GLU A 118 -3.75 -21.43 -9.53
C GLU A 118 -2.33 -20.87 -9.33
N SER A 119 -2.11 -19.64 -9.80
CA SER A 119 -0.81 -18.98 -9.71
C SER A 119 -0.65 -18.12 -8.46
N ALA A 120 -1.74 -17.80 -7.76
CA ALA A 120 -1.73 -16.90 -6.61
C ALA A 120 -2.66 -17.38 -5.49
N TYR A 121 -2.18 -17.28 -4.27
CA TYR A 121 -2.91 -17.62 -3.05
C TYR A 121 -2.78 -16.49 -2.05
N TYR A 122 -3.80 -16.30 -1.22
CA TYR A 122 -3.79 -15.31 -0.16
C TYR A 122 -3.72 -15.98 1.21
N ILE A 123 -2.96 -15.37 2.11
CA ILE A 123 -2.91 -15.71 3.53
C ILE A 123 -3.92 -14.81 4.23
N LEU A 124 -4.89 -15.40 4.93
CA LEU A 124 -5.93 -14.67 5.65
C LEU A 124 -5.87 -15.00 7.14
N ILE A 125 -6.19 -13.98 7.93
CA ILE A 125 -6.53 -14.13 9.33
C ILE A 125 -8.00 -13.82 9.54
N GLN A 126 -8.67 -14.69 10.30
CA GLN A 126 -9.97 -14.43 10.87
C GLN A 126 -9.82 -14.30 12.38
N ILE A 127 -10.57 -13.37 12.97
CA ILE A 127 -10.64 -13.19 14.42
C ILE A 127 -12.06 -13.43 14.90
N ASN A 128 -12.21 -14.10 16.04
CA ASN A 128 -13.45 -14.12 16.80
C ASN A 128 -13.23 -13.38 18.13
N PRO A 129 -13.65 -12.11 18.24
CA PRO A 129 -13.39 -11.31 19.44
C PRO A 129 -14.17 -11.78 20.68
N PHE A 130 -15.15 -12.67 20.49
CA PHE A 130 -16.05 -13.13 21.54
C PHE A 130 -15.73 -14.54 22.03
N ASP A 131 -14.82 -15.24 21.35
CA ASP A 131 -14.30 -16.53 21.79
C ASP A 131 -12.91 -16.36 22.40
N ARG A 132 -12.77 -16.81 23.65
CA ARG A 132 -11.63 -16.52 24.51
C ARG A 132 -10.74 -17.74 24.60
N GLN A 133 -9.52 -17.60 24.11
CA GLN A 133 -8.48 -18.61 24.21
C GLN A 133 -7.58 -18.32 25.42
N PRO A 134 -7.36 -19.29 26.33
CA PRO A 134 -6.45 -19.12 27.46
C PRO A 134 -5.03 -18.74 27.03
N SER A 135 -4.39 -17.81 27.73
CA SER A 135 -3.06 -17.28 27.38
C SER A 135 -2.24 -16.82 28.59
N GLY A 136 -0.93 -16.67 28.39
CA GLY A 136 0.03 -16.20 29.41
C GLY A 136 0.97 -17.28 29.93
N GLU A 137 1.78 -16.97 30.94
CA GLU A 137 2.58 -17.98 31.65
C GLU A 137 1.70 -18.78 32.61
N PRO A 138 1.76 -20.13 32.65
CA PRO A 138 1.03 -20.92 33.64
C PRO A 138 1.36 -20.49 35.07
N LEU A 139 0.33 -20.23 35.88
CA LEU A 139 0.48 -19.93 37.29
C LEU A 139 0.75 -21.22 38.07
N LEU A 140 2.04 -21.57 38.23
CA LEU A 140 2.49 -22.81 38.89
C LEU A 140 2.09 -22.93 40.37
N HIS A 141 1.57 -21.87 40.98
CA HIS A 141 1.05 -21.87 42.35
C HIS A 141 -0.44 -22.20 42.43
N GLU A 142 -1.16 -22.22 41.29
CA GLU A 142 -2.52 -22.76 41.18
C GLU A 142 -2.45 -24.27 40.89
N ASP A 143 -3.38 -25.06 41.44
CA ASP A 143 -3.50 -26.50 41.19
C ASP A 143 -4.89 -26.85 40.62
N PRO A 144 -5.02 -27.28 39.35
CA PRO A 144 -3.95 -27.39 38.36
C PRO A 144 -3.45 -26.01 37.87
N PRO A 145 -2.21 -25.90 37.37
CA PRO A 145 -1.69 -24.65 36.83
C PRO A 145 -2.57 -24.08 35.72
N ARG A 146 -3.05 -22.85 35.90
CA ARG A 146 -3.94 -22.16 34.94
C ARG A 146 -3.19 -21.06 34.21
N LEU A 147 -3.65 -20.75 33.00
CA LEU A 147 -3.23 -19.58 32.25
C LEU A 147 -4.00 -18.32 32.74
N PRO A 148 -3.30 -17.22 33.07
CA PRO A 148 -3.89 -16.07 33.75
C PRO A 148 -4.74 -15.17 32.84
N TYR A 149 -4.47 -15.14 31.55
CA TYR A 149 -5.06 -14.21 30.59
C TYR A 149 -5.90 -14.93 29.53
N ALA A 150 -6.58 -14.14 28.70
CA ALA A 150 -7.27 -14.63 27.51
C ALA A 150 -6.96 -13.73 26.32
N THR A 151 -6.87 -14.34 25.15
CA THR A 151 -6.82 -13.67 23.84
C THR A 151 -8.05 -14.06 23.02
N PRO A 152 -8.44 -13.27 22.01
CA PRO A 152 -9.43 -13.72 21.06
C PRO A 152 -8.93 -14.94 20.28
N GLU A 153 -9.84 -15.73 19.75
CA GLU A 153 -9.50 -16.80 18.81
C GLU A 153 -9.05 -16.21 17.48
N TYR A 154 -7.92 -16.71 16.98
CA TYR A 154 -7.38 -16.39 15.66
C TYR A 154 -7.35 -17.66 14.81
N HIS A 155 -7.86 -17.56 13.59
CA HIS A 155 -7.77 -18.62 12.60
C HIS A 155 -7.00 -18.13 11.38
N LEU A 156 -5.82 -18.71 11.16
CA LEU A 156 -4.97 -18.45 10.01
C LEU A 156 -5.24 -19.52 8.95
N TYR A 157 -5.40 -19.11 7.69
CA TYR A 157 -5.63 -20.05 6.59
C TYR A 157 -5.17 -19.46 5.25
N VAL A 158 -5.07 -20.33 4.25
CA VAL A 158 -4.69 -19.98 2.88
C VAL A 158 -5.84 -20.29 1.95
N THR A 159 -6.10 -19.41 0.99
CA THR A 159 -7.12 -19.60 -0.04
C THR A 159 -6.57 -19.25 -1.42
N PRO A 160 -6.93 -19.99 -2.48
CA PRO A 160 -6.69 -19.59 -3.87
C PRO A 160 -7.24 -18.18 -4.16
N ALA A 161 -6.54 -17.38 -4.96
CA ALA A 161 -6.99 -16.04 -5.31
C ALA A 161 -8.34 -16.05 -6.06
N SER A 162 -8.56 -17.07 -6.89
CA SER A 162 -9.83 -17.31 -7.59
C SER A 162 -11.04 -17.53 -6.67
N GLN A 163 -10.83 -17.97 -5.43
CA GLN A 163 -11.90 -18.27 -4.47
C GLN A 163 -12.32 -17.07 -3.62
N LEU A 164 -11.57 -15.96 -3.66
CA LEU A 164 -11.98 -14.76 -2.96
C LEU A 164 -13.09 -14.05 -3.77
N PRO A 165 -14.26 -13.79 -3.17
CA PRO A 165 -15.28 -12.98 -3.83
C PRO A 165 -14.69 -11.61 -4.12
N GLN A 166 -14.94 -11.03 -5.30
CA GLN A 166 -14.39 -9.76 -5.82
C GLN A 166 -14.24 -8.63 -4.77
N GLY A 167 -13.22 -8.72 -3.90
CA GLY A 167 -12.98 -7.81 -2.78
C GLY A 167 -13.90 -7.93 -1.56
N GLN A 168 -14.76 -8.95 -1.43
CA GLN A 168 -15.62 -9.10 -0.23
C GLN A 168 -15.03 -10.12 0.74
N LEU A 169 -14.40 -9.61 1.79
CA LEU A 169 -14.00 -10.38 2.96
C LEU A 169 -15.08 -10.31 4.04
N GLY A 170 -15.15 -11.33 4.89
CA GLY A 170 -15.97 -11.24 6.10
C GLY A 170 -15.52 -10.08 6.99
N SER A 171 -16.43 -9.51 7.78
CA SER A 171 -16.14 -8.33 8.60
C SER A 171 -15.01 -8.53 9.61
N TYR A 172 -14.76 -9.77 10.04
CA TYR A 172 -13.66 -10.13 10.93
C TYR A 172 -12.52 -10.87 10.24
N GLN A 173 -12.37 -10.68 8.92
CA GLN A 173 -11.32 -11.28 8.11
C GLN A 173 -10.43 -10.20 7.48
N MET A 174 -9.18 -10.55 7.25
CA MET A 174 -8.20 -9.67 6.60
C MET A 174 -7.14 -10.50 5.88
N ILE A 175 -6.73 -10.04 4.69
CA ILE A 175 -5.60 -10.62 3.97
C ILE A 175 -4.30 -10.04 4.53
N LEU A 176 -3.35 -10.92 4.86
CA LEU A 176 -2.04 -10.58 5.41
C LEU A 176 -0.93 -10.58 4.35
N GLY A 177 -1.01 -11.49 3.39
CA GLY A 177 0.06 -11.72 2.42
C GLY A 177 -0.44 -12.46 1.19
N ARG A 178 0.42 -12.51 0.17
CA ARG A 178 0.19 -13.25 -1.07
C ARG A 178 1.33 -14.24 -1.28
N ILE A 179 0.99 -15.44 -1.73
CA ILE A 179 1.93 -16.47 -2.17
C ILE A 179 1.75 -16.60 -3.69
N ASN A 180 2.84 -16.48 -4.44
CA ASN A 180 2.83 -16.70 -5.88
C ASN A 180 3.49 -18.05 -6.18
N VAL A 181 2.93 -18.79 -7.14
CA VAL A 181 3.54 -20.00 -7.68
C VAL A 181 4.20 -19.65 -9.00
N ILE A 182 5.54 -19.61 -9.00
CA ILE A 182 6.36 -19.28 -10.17
C ILE A 182 7.17 -20.52 -10.54
N ASP A 183 7.03 -21.01 -11.76
CA ASP A 183 7.67 -22.23 -12.26
C ASP A 183 7.45 -23.45 -11.34
N GLY A 184 6.23 -23.59 -10.81
CA GLY A 184 5.86 -24.67 -9.88
C GLY A 184 6.50 -24.55 -8.50
N ARG A 185 7.04 -23.38 -8.13
CA ARG A 185 7.62 -23.12 -6.81
C ARG A 185 6.81 -22.03 -6.10
N PRO A 186 6.20 -22.34 -4.94
CA PRO A 186 5.49 -21.35 -4.15
C PRO A 186 6.49 -20.46 -3.41
N GLN A 187 6.27 -19.15 -3.48
CA GLN A 187 7.09 -18.14 -2.82
C GLN A 187 6.21 -17.06 -2.22
N MET A 188 6.59 -16.56 -1.04
CA MET A 188 5.95 -15.37 -0.47
C MET A 188 6.21 -14.18 -1.39
N ASP A 189 5.19 -13.37 -1.61
CA ASP A 189 5.31 -12.12 -2.36
C ASP A 189 5.74 -10.99 -1.42
N ASP A 190 7.04 -10.73 -1.34
CA ASP A 190 7.61 -9.67 -0.50
C ASP A 190 7.22 -8.25 -0.96
N ASP A 191 6.74 -8.10 -2.20
CA ASP A 191 6.32 -6.82 -2.77
C ASP A 191 4.81 -6.54 -2.54
N TYR A 192 4.06 -7.52 -2.02
CA TYR A 192 2.65 -7.38 -1.67
C TYR A 192 2.45 -6.43 -0.49
N ILE A 193 1.47 -5.53 -0.61
CA ILE A 193 1.12 -4.57 0.44
C ILE A 193 -0.33 -4.85 0.88
N PRO A 194 -0.56 -5.35 2.11
CA PRO A 194 -1.89 -5.62 2.63
C PRO A 194 -2.70 -4.34 2.90
N PRO A 195 -4.00 -4.46 3.22
CA PRO A 195 -4.80 -3.35 3.77
C PRO A 195 -4.06 -2.62 4.88
N CYS A 196 -4.07 -1.30 4.84
CA CYS A 196 -3.39 -0.44 5.81
C CYS A 196 -4.31 0.73 6.19
N THR A 197 -4.43 0.99 7.49
CA THR A 197 -5.23 2.11 8.00
C THR A 197 -4.69 3.48 7.55
N MET A 198 -3.37 3.58 7.41
CA MET A 198 -2.65 4.75 6.94
C MET A 198 -1.33 4.37 6.26
N VAL A 199 -0.73 5.30 5.51
CA VAL A 199 0.55 5.11 4.82
C VAL A 199 1.66 4.69 5.78
N TYR A 200 1.75 5.30 6.96
CA TYR A 200 2.76 4.96 7.96
C TYR A 200 2.65 3.53 8.54
N ALA A 201 1.56 2.81 8.27
CA ALA A 201 1.36 1.46 8.80
C ALA A 201 2.21 0.38 8.12
N HIS A 202 2.82 0.69 6.97
CA HIS A 202 3.65 -0.26 6.22
C HIS A 202 4.96 0.39 5.75
N PRO A 203 6.13 -0.24 5.97
CA PRO A 203 7.43 0.33 5.60
C PRO A 203 7.51 0.75 4.13
N SER A 204 7.09 -0.12 3.19
CA SER A 204 7.13 0.19 1.76
C SER A 204 6.21 1.36 1.37
N LEU A 205 5.12 1.61 2.10
CA LEU A 205 4.27 2.77 1.85
C LEU A 205 4.92 4.06 2.37
N ALA A 206 5.62 3.98 3.51
CA ALA A 206 6.40 5.10 4.02
C ALA A 206 7.58 5.45 3.09
N ASP A 207 8.30 4.44 2.58
CA ASP A 207 9.33 4.65 1.56
C ASP A 207 8.69 5.28 0.30
N LEU A 208 7.58 4.71 -0.22
CA LEU A 208 6.87 5.27 -1.39
C LEU A 208 6.45 6.74 -1.19
N HIS A 209 5.96 7.11 0.00
CA HIS A 209 5.61 8.49 0.33
C HIS A 209 6.83 9.42 0.19
N GLN A 210 7.98 9.00 0.70
CA GLN A 210 9.23 9.76 0.58
C GLN A 210 9.66 9.90 -0.89
N GLU A 211 9.58 8.84 -1.70
CA GLU A 211 9.94 8.90 -3.11
C GLU A 211 8.99 9.82 -3.89
N LEU A 212 7.68 9.76 -3.61
CA LEU A 212 6.68 10.62 -4.23
C LEU A 212 6.84 12.09 -3.79
N ASP A 213 7.20 12.38 -2.54
CA ASP A 213 7.48 13.74 -2.10
C ASP A 213 8.65 14.36 -2.87
N GLN A 214 9.73 13.59 -3.05
CA GLN A 214 10.88 14.01 -3.84
C GLN A 214 10.49 14.27 -5.30
N PHE A 215 9.74 13.35 -5.91
CA PHE A 215 9.22 13.52 -7.27
C PHE A 215 8.36 14.79 -7.40
N LEU A 216 7.39 15.00 -6.50
CA LEU A 216 6.50 16.16 -6.56
C LEU A 216 7.27 17.48 -6.39
N GLY A 217 8.21 17.53 -5.44
CA GLY A 217 9.06 18.70 -5.23
C GLY A 217 9.97 18.99 -6.43
N GLN A 218 10.56 17.95 -7.02
CA GLN A 218 11.43 18.10 -8.17
C GLN A 218 10.65 18.54 -9.42
N LEU A 219 9.44 18.00 -9.62
CA LEU A 219 8.54 18.41 -10.68
C LEU A 219 8.10 19.87 -10.55
N GLU A 220 7.83 20.35 -9.34
CA GLU A 220 7.53 21.76 -9.07
C GLU A 220 8.70 22.67 -9.51
N LEU A 221 9.93 22.32 -9.11
CA LEU A 221 11.13 23.07 -9.50
C LEU A 221 11.32 23.12 -11.02
N TYR A 222 11.19 21.97 -11.69
CA TYR A 222 11.27 21.92 -13.15
C TYR A 222 10.19 22.77 -13.81
N GLY A 223 8.95 22.68 -13.31
CA GLY A 223 7.83 23.45 -13.84
C GLY A 223 8.05 24.96 -13.72
N VAL A 224 8.45 25.45 -12.54
CA VAL A 224 8.76 26.87 -12.33
C VAL A 224 9.89 27.34 -13.25
N HIS A 225 10.95 26.53 -13.40
CA HIS A 225 12.08 26.87 -14.27
C HIS A 225 11.67 26.95 -15.75
N ILE A 226 10.84 26.02 -16.22
CA ILE A 226 10.29 26.04 -17.59
C ILE A 226 9.46 27.31 -17.82
N VAL A 227 8.56 27.66 -16.89
CA VAL A 227 7.72 28.87 -16.98
C VAL A 227 8.59 30.14 -17.04
N GLN A 228 9.54 30.28 -16.11
CA GLN A 228 10.46 31.43 -16.08
C GLN A 228 11.25 31.55 -17.38
N LYS A 229 11.70 30.43 -17.95
CA LYS A 229 12.49 30.41 -19.19
C LYS A 229 11.69 30.87 -20.41
N VAL A 230 10.43 30.44 -20.52
CA VAL A 230 9.54 30.86 -21.61
C VAL A 230 9.30 32.36 -21.55
N TYR A 231 8.97 32.90 -20.37
CA TYR A 231 8.74 34.34 -20.19
C TYR A 231 10.02 35.18 -20.37
N SER A 232 11.12 34.82 -19.73
CA SER A 232 12.37 35.60 -19.79
C SER A 232 12.97 35.67 -21.20
N ARG A 233 12.78 34.64 -22.02
CA ARG A 233 13.24 34.58 -23.41
C ARG A 233 12.18 35.02 -24.42
N ASN A 234 11.01 35.49 -23.99
CA ASN A 234 9.87 35.88 -24.85
C ASN A 234 9.57 34.83 -25.95
N GLN A 235 9.52 33.55 -25.59
CA GLN A 235 9.29 32.46 -26.56
C GLN A 235 7.82 32.43 -26.98
N ASN A 236 7.53 32.87 -28.21
CA ASN A 236 6.18 32.97 -28.75
C ASN A 236 5.83 31.90 -29.80
N ASN A 237 6.65 30.85 -29.93
CA ASN A 237 6.32 29.74 -30.83
C ASN A 237 5.18 28.90 -30.24
N ASP A 238 4.36 28.30 -31.11
CA ASP A 238 3.14 27.58 -30.72
C ASP A 238 3.42 26.48 -29.69
N LEU A 239 4.49 25.70 -29.91
CA LEU A 239 4.88 24.61 -29.01
C LEU A 239 5.27 25.13 -27.62
N ALA A 240 6.04 26.21 -27.54
CA ALA A 240 6.41 26.85 -26.27
C ALA A 240 5.17 27.37 -25.52
N GLN A 241 4.17 27.92 -26.23
CA GLN A 241 2.92 28.39 -25.64
C GLN A 241 2.01 27.25 -25.15
N VAL A 242 2.04 26.10 -25.81
CA VAL A 242 1.33 24.90 -25.36
C VAL A 242 2.04 24.27 -24.14
N VAL A 243 3.36 24.14 -24.17
CA VAL A 243 4.15 23.64 -23.03
C VAL A 243 4.03 24.57 -21.82
N LEU A 244 4.07 25.89 -22.02
CA LEU A 244 3.82 26.88 -20.99
C LEU A 244 2.47 26.64 -20.31
N TYR A 245 1.39 26.54 -21.11
CA TYR A 245 0.05 26.29 -20.60
C TYR A 245 -0.04 25.03 -19.74
N ILE A 246 0.48 23.90 -20.22
CA ILE A 246 0.46 22.63 -19.49
C ILE A 246 1.26 22.75 -18.20
N THR A 247 2.45 23.36 -18.27
CA THR A 247 3.34 23.54 -17.13
C THR A 247 2.69 24.41 -16.05
N GLU A 248 2.07 25.54 -16.42
CA GLU A 248 1.36 26.41 -15.49
C GLU A 248 0.20 25.67 -14.79
N ARG A 249 -0.56 24.84 -15.52
CA ARG A 249 -1.63 24.02 -14.92
C ARG A 249 -1.07 23.03 -13.88
N LEU A 250 0.07 22.42 -14.17
CA LEU A 250 0.70 21.46 -13.26
C LEU A 250 1.31 22.15 -12.04
N VAL A 251 2.03 23.26 -12.22
CA VAL A 251 2.54 24.06 -11.11
C VAL A 251 1.39 24.51 -10.22
N GLN A 252 0.28 24.99 -10.79
CA GLN A 252 -0.89 25.37 -10.00
C GLN A 252 -1.45 24.20 -9.18
N TYR A 253 -1.55 23.00 -9.76
CA TYR A 253 -1.96 21.80 -9.03
C TYR A 253 -0.99 21.49 -7.88
N LEU A 254 0.32 21.46 -8.16
CA LEU A 254 1.36 21.17 -7.18
C LEU A 254 1.35 22.16 -6.01
N SER A 255 1.22 23.46 -6.28
CA SER A 255 1.15 24.50 -5.26
C SER A 255 -0.01 24.31 -4.27
N THR A 256 -1.08 23.61 -4.68
CA THR A 256 -2.22 23.31 -3.79
C THR A 256 -2.08 21.98 -3.04
N ARG A 257 -1.25 21.04 -3.52
CA ARG A 257 -1.19 19.66 -3.01
C ARG A 257 0.08 19.33 -2.24
N ILE A 258 1.23 19.89 -2.58
CA ILE A 258 2.53 19.51 -2.00
C ILE A 258 2.56 19.66 -0.47
N SER A 259 2.13 20.81 0.05
CA SER A 259 2.13 21.05 1.51
C SER A 259 1.20 20.06 2.23
N GLN A 260 0.04 19.78 1.66
CA GLN A 260 -0.90 18.79 2.20
C GLN A 260 -0.29 17.39 2.18
N PHE A 261 0.36 17.00 1.09
CA PHE A 261 1.01 15.71 0.94
C PHE A 261 2.14 15.51 1.95
N ARG A 262 2.96 16.53 2.17
CA ARG A 262 4.07 16.51 3.15
C ARG A 262 3.59 16.41 4.59
N TRP A 263 2.58 17.20 4.95
CA TRP A 263 2.13 17.28 6.34
C TRP A 263 1.18 16.15 6.73
N LEU A 264 0.29 15.76 5.82
CA LEU A 264 -0.80 14.84 6.11
C LEU A 264 -0.66 13.49 5.43
N GLY A 265 0.02 13.40 4.28
CA GLY A 265 0.03 12.21 3.43
C GLY A 265 0.44 10.93 4.17
N ILE A 266 1.45 11.02 5.04
CA ILE A 266 1.96 9.88 5.82
C ILE A 266 0.93 9.35 6.85
N TYR A 267 0.01 10.21 7.32
CA TYR A 267 -1.02 9.89 8.31
C TYR A 267 -2.40 9.62 7.68
N GLN A 268 -2.52 9.73 6.35
CA GLN A 268 -3.75 9.45 5.62
C GLN A 268 -3.76 8.02 5.07
N THR A 269 -4.90 7.59 4.52
CA THR A 269 -5.02 6.30 3.85
C THR A 269 -4.10 6.20 2.64
N PRO A 270 -3.67 4.99 2.24
CA PRO A 270 -2.88 4.84 1.01
C PRO A 270 -3.65 5.34 -0.22
N ALA A 271 -4.99 5.22 -0.23
CA ALA A 271 -5.82 5.78 -1.30
C ALA A 271 -5.64 7.29 -1.46
N ALA A 272 -5.66 8.04 -0.36
CA ALA A 272 -5.52 9.49 -0.39
C ALA A 272 -4.12 9.93 -0.87
N MET A 273 -3.08 9.19 -0.49
CA MET A 273 -1.72 9.41 -1.00
C MET A 273 -1.63 9.20 -2.52
N LEU A 274 -2.15 8.06 -3.00
CA LEU A 274 -2.10 7.71 -4.42
C LEU A 274 -2.99 8.62 -5.29
N GLU A 275 -4.06 9.16 -4.71
CA GLU A 275 -4.93 10.12 -5.40
C GLU A 275 -4.17 11.38 -5.85
N VAL A 276 -3.16 11.83 -5.09
CA VAL A 276 -2.36 13.01 -5.48
C VAL A 276 -1.67 12.80 -6.82
N ILE A 277 -1.19 11.58 -7.10
CA ILE A 277 -0.52 11.26 -8.36
C ILE A 277 -1.55 11.02 -9.48
N ALA A 278 -2.66 10.35 -9.19
CA ALA A 278 -3.75 10.19 -10.16
C ALA A 278 -4.37 11.55 -10.56
N GLY A 279 -4.47 12.48 -9.63
CA GLY A 279 -4.93 13.87 -9.84
C GLY A 279 -3.94 14.67 -10.69
N LEU A 280 -2.64 14.47 -10.51
CA LEU A 280 -1.59 15.06 -11.35
C LEU A 280 -1.72 14.57 -12.80
N ALA A 281 -1.82 13.24 -13.00
CA ALA A 281 -2.02 12.63 -14.31
C ALA A 281 -3.28 13.16 -15.01
N ARG A 282 -4.39 13.26 -14.27
CA ARG A 282 -5.65 13.82 -14.77
C ARG A 282 -5.52 15.30 -15.16
N THR A 283 -4.81 16.09 -14.36
CA THR A 283 -4.56 17.51 -14.65
C THR A 283 -3.75 17.66 -15.94
N MET A 284 -2.68 16.88 -16.10
CA MET A 284 -1.84 16.91 -17.30
C MET A 284 -2.61 16.51 -18.55
N LYS A 285 -3.33 15.39 -18.49
CA LYS A 285 -4.14 14.87 -19.59
C LYS A 285 -5.18 15.91 -20.04
N ASN A 286 -5.90 16.50 -19.09
CA ASN A 286 -6.91 17.50 -19.40
C ASN A 286 -6.30 18.78 -19.99
N ALA A 287 -5.12 19.20 -19.51
CA ALA A 287 -4.42 20.35 -20.07
C ALA A 287 -3.99 20.13 -21.53
N ILE A 288 -3.51 18.92 -21.86
CA ILE A 288 -3.17 18.54 -23.24
C ILE A 288 -4.42 18.53 -24.13
N ASP A 289 -5.52 17.92 -23.67
CA ASP A 289 -6.75 17.83 -24.45
C ASP A 289 -7.42 19.19 -24.68
N GLN A 290 -7.29 20.13 -23.75
CA GLN A 290 -7.76 21.51 -23.95
C GLN A 290 -7.00 22.25 -25.06
N ARG A 291 -5.82 21.74 -25.44
CA ARG A 291 -5.01 22.23 -26.56
C ARG A 291 -5.12 21.33 -27.81
N ALA A 292 -6.10 20.41 -27.86
CA ALA A 292 -6.27 19.45 -28.94
C ALA A 292 -6.33 20.06 -30.35
N SER A 293 -6.90 21.27 -30.49
CA SER A 293 -7.01 21.98 -31.78
C SER A 293 -5.75 22.75 -32.19
N ALA A 294 -4.70 22.77 -31.35
CA ALA A 294 -3.50 23.58 -31.53
C ALA A 294 -2.22 22.71 -31.50
N GLY A 295 -2.09 21.78 -32.45
CA GLY A 295 -0.86 21.00 -32.61
C GLY A 295 -0.64 19.92 -31.54
N LYS A 296 -1.72 19.33 -30.99
CA LYS A 296 -1.62 18.24 -30.00
C LYS A 296 -0.73 17.07 -30.47
N GLU A 297 -0.86 16.66 -31.72
CA GLU A 297 0.00 15.59 -32.27
C GLU A 297 1.48 16.01 -32.31
N GLU A 298 1.76 17.26 -32.72
CA GLU A 298 3.12 17.80 -32.72
C GLU A 298 3.69 17.87 -31.30
N LEU A 299 2.90 18.31 -30.31
CA LEU A 299 3.28 18.31 -28.89
C LEU A 299 3.59 16.90 -28.38
N LEU A 300 2.73 15.92 -28.68
CA LEU A 300 2.92 14.55 -28.21
C LEU A 300 4.14 13.90 -28.85
N ASN A 301 4.38 14.16 -30.13
CA ASN A 301 5.59 13.74 -30.81
C ASN A 301 6.83 14.38 -30.16
N TYR A 302 6.77 15.69 -29.90
CA TYR A 302 7.83 16.40 -29.19
C TYR A 302 8.11 15.81 -27.80
N PHE A 303 7.08 15.55 -26.98
CA PHE A 303 7.28 14.90 -25.68
C PHE A 303 7.82 13.48 -25.79
N SER A 304 7.37 12.72 -26.80
CA SER A 304 7.84 11.35 -27.02
C SER A 304 9.32 11.31 -27.38
N GLU A 305 9.82 12.28 -28.17
CA GLU A 305 11.26 12.44 -28.47
C GLU A 305 12.09 12.65 -27.19
N TRP A 306 11.63 13.51 -26.26
CA TRP A 306 12.38 13.81 -25.02
C TRP A 306 12.27 12.75 -23.93
N CYS A 307 11.28 11.86 -24.00
CA CYS A 307 11.12 10.76 -23.05
C CYS A 307 11.63 9.41 -23.58
N GLU A 308 11.97 9.31 -24.87
CA GLU A 308 12.23 8.06 -25.59
C GLU A 308 11.03 7.09 -25.54
N LEU A 309 9.81 7.65 -25.57
CA LEU A 309 8.57 6.88 -25.57
C LEU A 309 8.07 6.65 -27.00
N LYS A 310 7.31 5.58 -27.21
CA LYS A 310 6.61 5.34 -28.47
C LYS A 310 5.44 6.32 -28.62
N GLN A 311 5.04 6.56 -29.87
CA GLN A 311 3.88 7.39 -30.17
C GLN A 311 2.62 6.85 -29.46
N GLY A 312 1.88 7.73 -28.78
CA GLY A 312 0.67 7.39 -28.01
C GLY A 312 0.92 6.74 -26.63
N GLU A 313 2.16 6.38 -26.31
CA GLU A 313 2.51 5.75 -25.03
C GLU A 313 2.30 6.72 -23.87
N LEU A 314 2.75 7.98 -23.98
CA LEU A 314 2.57 8.99 -22.94
C LEU A 314 1.09 9.22 -22.60
N GLU A 315 0.21 9.27 -23.62
CA GLU A 315 -1.23 9.38 -23.40
C GLU A 315 -1.79 8.18 -22.66
N THR A 316 -1.34 6.98 -23.04
CA THR A 316 -1.73 5.73 -22.38
C THR A 316 -1.30 5.73 -20.91
N LEU A 317 -0.08 6.17 -20.60
CA LEU A 317 0.41 6.30 -19.23
C LEU A 317 -0.45 7.27 -18.41
N MET A 318 -0.77 8.43 -18.96
CA MET A 318 -1.64 9.41 -18.29
C MET A 318 -3.05 8.86 -18.04
N VAL A 319 -3.66 8.22 -19.03
CA VAL A 319 -5.00 7.64 -18.93
C VAL A 319 -5.04 6.51 -17.90
N ASN A 320 -4.04 5.62 -17.93
CA ASN A 320 -3.95 4.50 -16.99
C ASN A 320 -3.74 5.00 -15.56
N CYS A 321 -2.82 5.95 -15.35
CA CYS A 321 -2.55 6.51 -14.02
C CYS A 321 -3.74 7.33 -13.49
N ALA A 322 -4.41 8.11 -14.34
CA ALA A 322 -5.58 8.89 -13.92
C ALA A 322 -6.75 7.99 -13.49
N ASN A 323 -6.91 6.83 -14.14
CA ASN A 323 -8.04 5.92 -13.91
C ASN A 323 -7.73 4.73 -13.00
N ILE A 324 -6.66 4.82 -12.19
CA ILE A 324 -6.36 3.83 -11.17
C ILE A 324 -7.60 3.62 -10.29
N ARG A 325 -8.03 2.36 -10.18
CA ARG A 325 -9.05 1.95 -9.23
C ARG A 325 -8.35 1.45 -7.99
N TYR A 326 -8.51 2.19 -6.89
CA TYR A 326 -7.89 1.82 -5.64
C TYR A 326 -8.41 0.47 -5.15
N LYS A 327 -7.49 -0.47 -4.93
CA LYS A 327 -7.75 -1.82 -4.42
C LYS A 327 -7.10 -1.95 -3.04
N HIS A 328 -7.90 -1.78 -1.99
CA HIS A 328 -7.38 -1.78 -0.62
C HIS A 328 -6.81 -3.13 -0.17
N THR A 329 -7.30 -4.22 -0.77
CA THR A 329 -6.83 -5.58 -0.52
C THR A 329 -5.49 -5.89 -1.19
N ASP A 330 -4.99 -5.06 -2.10
CA ASP A 330 -3.68 -5.23 -2.73
C ASP A 330 -3.21 -3.85 -3.21
N VAL A 331 -2.57 -3.10 -2.32
CA VAL A 331 -2.16 -1.72 -2.62
C VAL A 331 -1.05 -1.71 -3.68
N ARG A 332 -0.25 -2.78 -3.78
CA ARG A 332 0.84 -2.89 -4.77
C ARG A 332 0.30 -2.89 -6.20
N GLU A 333 -0.83 -3.53 -6.46
CA GLU A 333 -1.47 -3.53 -7.78
C GLU A 333 -1.78 -2.11 -8.28
N CYS A 334 -2.15 -1.20 -7.37
CA CYS A 334 -2.44 0.19 -7.69
C CYS A 334 -1.22 0.96 -8.20
N LEU A 335 0.00 0.50 -7.89
CA LEU A 335 1.24 1.17 -8.26
C LEU A 335 1.68 0.84 -9.70
N GLN A 336 1.19 -0.26 -10.28
CA GLN A 336 1.60 -0.74 -11.61
C GLN A 336 1.46 0.32 -12.71
N PRO A 337 0.31 1.01 -12.88
CA PRO A 337 0.18 2.11 -13.84
C PRO A 337 0.81 3.43 -13.37
N MET A 338 1.05 3.59 -12.07
CA MET A 338 1.58 4.83 -11.50
C MET A 338 3.09 4.96 -11.72
N ILE A 339 3.84 3.88 -11.52
CA ILE A 339 5.30 3.83 -11.67
C ILE A 339 5.78 4.34 -13.04
N PRO A 340 5.31 3.79 -14.18
CA PRO A 340 5.76 4.24 -15.49
C PRO A 340 5.35 5.69 -15.77
N PHE A 341 4.18 6.13 -15.29
CA PHE A 341 3.76 7.54 -15.40
C PHE A 341 4.72 8.47 -14.65
N VAL A 342 5.01 8.20 -13.37
CA VAL A 342 5.92 9.02 -12.56
C VAL A 342 7.31 9.11 -13.21
N ARG A 343 7.86 7.97 -13.66
CA ARG A 343 9.16 7.93 -14.35
C ARG A 343 9.17 8.77 -15.63
N ALA A 344 8.15 8.59 -16.49
CA ALA A 344 8.03 9.33 -17.74
C ALA A 344 7.92 10.84 -17.52
N ILE A 345 7.08 11.27 -16.57
CA ILE A 345 6.87 12.70 -16.28
C ILE A 345 8.12 13.32 -15.66
N ASN A 346 8.80 12.61 -14.75
CA ASN A 346 10.04 13.11 -14.18
C ASN A 346 11.10 13.35 -15.27
N LYS A 347 11.33 12.34 -16.13
CA LYS A 347 12.28 12.44 -17.26
C LYS A 347 11.89 13.57 -18.22
N LEU A 348 10.60 13.70 -18.54
CA LEU A 348 10.10 14.75 -19.44
C LEU A 348 10.43 16.14 -18.91
N PHE A 349 10.01 16.44 -17.69
CA PHE A 349 10.16 17.76 -17.10
C PHE A 349 11.61 18.08 -16.80
N GLU A 350 12.40 17.09 -16.41
CA GLU A 350 13.85 17.24 -16.30
C GLU A 350 14.47 17.68 -17.63
N SER A 351 14.22 16.94 -18.71
CA SER A 351 14.71 17.25 -20.06
C SER A 351 14.29 18.64 -20.52
N LEU A 352 12.99 18.97 -20.44
CA LEU A 352 12.46 20.28 -20.83
C LEU A 352 13.05 21.43 -19.99
N SER A 353 13.29 21.17 -18.69
CA SER A 353 13.93 22.16 -17.81
C SER A 353 15.38 22.43 -18.17
N ARG A 354 16.08 21.52 -18.86
CA ARG A 354 17.48 21.71 -19.30
C ARG A 354 17.62 22.40 -20.65
N LEU A 355 16.57 22.41 -21.48
CA LEU A 355 16.62 23.01 -22.82
C LEU A 355 16.78 24.52 -22.80
N ASP A 356 17.59 25.08 -23.68
CA ASP A 356 17.67 26.53 -23.85
C ASP A 356 16.40 27.13 -24.46
N TYR A 357 15.79 26.43 -25.42
CA TYR A 357 14.59 26.85 -26.12
C TYR A 357 13.62 25.67 -26.29
N ILE A 358 12.34 25.91 -25.98
CA ILE A 358 11.29 24.91 -26.18
C ILE A 358 10.92 24.88 -27.67
N GLY A 359 10.82 23.67 -28.22
CA GLY A 359 10.52 23.44 -29.64
C GLY A 359 11.73 23.26 -30.55
N ARG A 360 12.96 23.23 -30.00
CA ARG A 360 14.10 22.65 -30.73
C ARG A 360 14.02 21.12 -30.68
N LYS A 361 14.17 20.48 -31.84
CA LYS A 361 14.35 19.02 -31.93
C LYS A 361 15.67 18.64 -31.26
N MET A 362 15.74 17.40 -30.78
CA MET A 362 16.95 16.86 -30.19
C MET A 362 18.06 16.83 -31.27
N ASP A 363 19.15 17.56 -31.07
CA ASP A 363 20.32 17.47 -31.95
C ASP A 363 20.88 16.05 -31.82
N SER A 364 20.93 15.29 -32.92
CA SER A 364 21.47 13.94 -32.98
C SER A 364 23.00 13.95 -32.90
N GLY A 365 23.54 14.50 -31.82
CA GLY A 365 24.95 14.37 -31.44
C GLY A 365 25.14 13.05 -30.71
N ILE A 366 25.40 11.98 -31.46
CA ILE A 366 25.71 10.65 -30.91
C ILE A 366 26.95 10.78 -30.02
N PHE A 367 26.77 10.64 -28.71
CA PHE A 367 27.85 10.37 -27.76
C PHE A 367 27.64 8.96 -27.21
N VAL A 368 28.36 8.00 -27.78
CA VAL A 368 28.46 6.64 -27.23
C VAL A 368 29.38 6.74 -26.02
N LYS A 369 28.82 6.63 -24.82
CA LYS A 369 29.59 6.36 -23.61
C LYS A 369 29.49 4.86 -23.37
N GLU A 370 30.57 4.12 -23.61
CA GLU A 370 30.65 2.71 -23.23
C GLU A 370 30.58 2.62 -21.70
N GLU A 371 29.52 2.03 -21.17
CA GLU A 371 29.50 1.58 -19.79
C GLU A 371 30.37 0.33 -19.67
N SER A 372 31.31 0.35 -18.74
CA SER A 372 32.19 -0.78 -18.49
C SER A 372 31.46 -1.86 -17.69
N ALA A 373 31.79 -3.13 -17.91
CA ALA A 373 31.17 -4.27 -17.22
C ALA A 373 31.39 -4.24 -15.69
N GLU A 374 32.39 -3.49 -15.21
CA GLU A 374 32.70 -3.33 -13.79
C GLU A 374 31.70 -2.41 -13.07
N ASP A 375 31.17 -1.39 -13.76
CA ASP A 375 30.17 -0.47 -13.20
C ASP A 375 28.81 -1.18 -12.95
N ALA A 376 28.42 -2.08 -13.85
CA ALA A 376 27.19 -2.88 -13.72
C ALA A 376 27.26 -3.90 -12.57
N GLU A 377 28.45 -4.43 -12.27
CA GLU A 377 28.64 -5.39 -11.18
C GLU A 377 28.71 -4.72 -9.79
N TYR A 378 29.24 -3.49 -9.72
CA TYR A 378 29.28 -2.68 -8.49
C TYR A 378 27.88 -2.27 -8.01
N ILE A 379 27.00 -1.83 -8.94
CA ILE A 379 25.60 -1.45 -8.66
C ILE A 379 24.78 -2.67 -8.20
N ARG A 380 25.03 -3.86 -8.77
CA ARG A 380 24.37 -5.11 -8.34
C ARG A 380 24.75 -5.54 -6.92
N LYS A 381 26.01 -5.33 -6.50
CA LYS A 381 26.49 -5.71 -5.16
C LYS A 381 26.05 -4.77 -4.05
N HIS A 382 25.60 -3.55 -4.37
CA HIS A 382 25.24 -2.50 -3.39
C HIS A 382 23.79 -2.00 -3.48
N LYS A 383 22.86 -2.78 -4.07
CA LYS A 383 21.41 -2.48 -4.02
C LYS A 383 20.87 -2.70 -2.59
N THR A 384 21.13 -1.74 -1.71
CA THR A 384 20.44 -1.61 -0.42
C THR A 384 19.29 -0.62 -0.58
N LYS A 385 18.06 -1.15 -0.47
CA LYS A 385 16.73 -0.57 -0.74
C LYS A 385 16.28 -0.70 -2.21
N LYS A 386 15.25 -1.53 -2.44
CA LYS A 386 14.41 -1.48 -3.64
C LYS A 386 13.61 -0.18 -3.59
N TRP A 387 14.01 0.81 -4.38
CA TRP A 387 13.18 1.99 -4.63
C TRP A 387 12.11 1.66 -5.67
N PHE A 388 10.91 2.22 -5.52
CA PHE A 388 9.83 2.01 -6.50
C PHE A 388 10.17 2.63 -7.86
N PHE A 389 10.87 3.77 -7.85
CA PHE A 389 11.12 4.52 -9.09
C PHE A 389 12.54 4.41 -9.66
N THR A 390 13.48 3.69 -9.03
CA THR A 390 14.81 3.40 -9.62
C THR A 390 14.79 2.13 -10.46
N ASP A 391 15.58 2.09 -11.53
CA ASP A 391 15.76 0.90 -12.39
C ASP A 391 16.56 -0.25 -11.73
#